data_AF-A0A5Q4EXS6-F1
#
_entry.id   AF-A0A5Q4EXS6-F1
#
_cell.length_a   1.000
_cell.length_b   1.000
_cell.length_c   1.000
_cell.angle_alpha   90.00
_cell.angle_beta   90.00
_cell.angle_gamma   90.00
#
_symmetry.space_group_name_H-M   'P 1'
#
loop_
_entity.id
_entity.type
_entity.pdbx_description
1 polymer ?
#
loop_
_entity_poly.entity_id
_entity_poly.type
_entity_poly.pdbx_seq_one_letter_code
_entity_poly.pdbx_strand_id
1 'polypeptide(L)'
;MTALALSSPVRSLWSRLAALLGLAVLMMSSELRAEERPLLSSPYGELCTTCEGFALCEPDAGGGDVHAVLLHVQSLNFWQQIGTIWSWLRHLFAPVRPETRTVTLYHPDADGGWAPVAEERAVLDLGSNRIDYPGAWIDRGDGAWHDQDGRRIGQCVAVAGRDLLSASSSDTP
;
A
#
# COMPACT_ATOMS: atom_id res chain seq x y z
N MET A 1 42.26 53.40 13.73
CA MET A 1 40.95 52.81 13.37
C MET A 1 41.16 52.00 12.11
N THR A 2 41.39 50.70 12.23
CA THR A 2 41.70 49.80 11.11
C THR A 2 40.62 48.74 11.08
N ALA A 3 39.75 48.82 10.07
CA ALA A 3 38.75 47.81 9.80
C ALA A 3 39.44 46.56 9.22
N LEU A 4 39.36 45.44 9.94
CA LEU A 4 39.78 44.13 9.43
C LEU A 4 38.71 43.62 8.46
N ALA A 5 39.02 43.69 7.16
CA ALA A 5 38.28 43.01 6.12
C ALA A 5 38.38 41.49 6.33
N LEU A 6 37.30 40.87 6.80
CA LEU A 6 37.19 39.42 6.81
C LEU A 6 37.19 38.91 5.38
N SER A 7 38.26 38.17 5.05
CA SER A 7 38.52 37.54 3.79
C SER A 7 37.41 36.53 3.41
N SER A 8 37.33 36.29 2.11
CA SER A 8 36.29 35.59 1.35
C SER A 8 36.31 34.05 1.29
N PRO A 9 37.17 33.25 1.96
CA PRO A 9 37.18 31.80 1.72
C PRO A 9 36.02 31.05 2.39
N VAL A 10 35.38 31.65 3.41
CA VAL A 10 34.33 30.99 4.18
C VAL A 10 33.07 30.80 3.32
N ARG A 11 32.58 31.82 2.61
CA ARG A 11 31.34 31.72 1.79
C ARG A 11 31.40 30.64 0.69
N SER A 12 32.58 30.38 0.14
CA SER A 12 32.82 29.35 -0.87
C SER A 12 32.74 27.93 -0.29
N LEU A 13 33.15 27.76 0.97
CA LEU A 13 33.08 26.46 1.65
C LEU A 13 31.62 26.09 1.99
N TRP A 14 30.84 27.07 2.45
CA TRP A 14 29.42 26.88 2.78
C TRP A 14 28.55 26.60 1.55
N SER A 15 28.82 27.21 0.39
CA SER A 15 28.07 26.92 -0.84
C SER A 15 28.37 25.53 -1.39
N ARG A 16 29.62 25.07 -1.30
CA ARG A 16 30.02 23.70 -1.69
C ARG A 16 29.41 22.65 -0.77
N LEU A 17 29.37 22.90 0.54
CA LEU A 17 28.70 22.03 1.51
C LEU A 17 27.20 21.94 1.27
N ALA A 18 26.53 23.06 1.01
CA ALA A 18 25.10 23.08 0.69
C ALA A 18 24.79 22.33 -0.63
N ALA A 19 25.62 22.48 -1.65
CA ALA A 19 25.47 21.76 -2.92
C ALA A 19 25.65 20.24 -2.75
N LEU A 20 26.64 19.81 -1.97
CA LEU A 20 26.85 18.39 -1.67
C LEU A 20 25.71 17.79 -0.84
N LEU A 21 25.19 18.54 0.15
CA LEU A 21 24.02 18.10 0.93
C LEU A 21 22.77 18.00 0.04
N GLY A 22 22.54 18.99 -0.83
CA GLY A 22 21.41 18.97 -1.76
C GLY A 22 21.48 17.80 -2.74
N LEU A 23 22.67 17.48 -3.25
CA LEU A 23 22.88 16.32 -4.13
C LEU A 23 22.68 14.99 -3.38
N ALA A 24 23.11 14.90 -2.11
CA ALA A 24 22.87 13.71 -1.29
C ALA A 24 21.37 13.48 -1.00
N VAL A 25 20.60 14.56 -0.75
CA VAL A 25 19.14 14.49 -0.57
C VAL A 25 18.43 14.06 -1.85
N LEU A 26 18.86 14.57 -3.01
CA LEU A 26 18.32 14.15 -4.32
C LEU A 26 18.62 12.67 -4.62
N MET A 27 19.81 12.19 -4.25
CA MET A 27 20.20 10.78 -4.43
C MET A 27 19.48 9.82 -3.48
N MET A 28 19.13 10.24 -2.26
CA MET A 28 18.27 9.42 -1.38
C MET A 28 16.79 9.38 -1.81
N SER A 29 16.38 10.25 -2.75
CA SER A 29 15.00 10.32 -3.22
C SER A 29 14.70 9.40 -4.40
N SER A 30 15.71 8.78 -5.03
CA SER A 30 15.54 8.09 -6.31
C SER A 30 15.20 6.59 -6.27
N GLU A 31 15.06 5.96 -5.09
CA GLU A 31 14.80 4.51 -5.03
C GLU A 31 13.74 4.06 -4.01
N LEU A 32 12.78 4.91 -3.65
CA LEU A 32 11.52 4.45 -3.05
C LEU A 32 10.54 4.04 -4.17
N ARG A 33 10.93 3.07 -5.00
CA ARG A 33 9.92 2.33 -5.75
C ARG A 33 9.21 1.44 -4.74
N ALA A 34 7.89 1.58 -4.63
CA ALA A 34 7.07 0.68 -3.83
C ALA A 34 7.38 -0.76 -4.26
N GLU A 35 8.00 -1.52 -3.35
CA GLU A 35 8.30 -2.94 -3.57
C GLU A 35 6.96 -3.67 -3.63
N GLU A 36 6.66 -4.26 -4.78
CA GLU A 36 5.46 -5.07 -4.96
C GLU A 36 5.64 -6.35 -4.16
N ARG A 37 4.88 -6.48 -3.08
CA ARG A 37 4.78 -7.73 -2.35
C ARG A 37 3.38 -8.28 -2.56
N PRO A 38 3.25 -9.52 -3.07
CA PRO A 38 1.95 -10.14 -3.23
C PRO A 38 1.26 -10.17 -1.87
N LEU A 39 0.08 -9.52 -1.78
CA LEU A 39 -0.78 -9.62 -0.60
C LEU A 39 -1.06 -11.11 -0.34
N LEU A 40 -1.25 -11.56 0.90
CA LEU A 40 -1.48 -12.99 1.23
C LEU A 40 -0.27 -13.94 1.04
N SER A 41 0.89 -13.47 0.55
CA SER A 41 2.07 -14.35 0.38
C SER A 41 2.85 -14.64 1.67
N SER A 42 2.65 -13.82 2.71
CA SER A 42 3.34 -13.96 4.00
C SER A 42 2.58 -13.24 5.11
N PRO A 43 2.53 -13.80 6.34
CA PRO A 43 1.91 -13.16 7.49
C PRO A 43 2.53 -11.79 7.83
N TYR A 44 3.78 -11.55 7.43
CA TYR A 44 4.54 -10.32 7.71
C TYR A 44 4.74 -9.40 6.50
N GLY A 45 4.38 -9.85 5.28
CA GLY A 45 4.58 -9.05 4.04
C GLY A 45 3.83 -7.72 4.07
N GLU A 46 2.74 -7.66 4.84
CA GLU A 46 1.84 -6.51 4.97
C GLU A 46 2.30 -5.48 6.01
N LEU A 47 3.31 -5.76 6.85
CA LEU A 47 3.90 -4.76 7.77
C LEU A 47 4.71 -3.69 7.03
N CYS A 48 4.92 -3.86 5.73
CA CYS A 48 5.53 -2.86 4.88
C CYS A 48 4.54 -1.70 4.66
N THR A 49 4.80 -0.59 5.34
CA THR A 49 4.02 0.66 5.25
C THR A 49 4.07 1.30 3.87
N THR A 50 5.05 0.93 3.04
CA THR A 50 5.26 1.46 1.69
C THR A 50 4.88 0.46 0.58
N CYS A 51 4.42 -0.74 0.93
CA CYS A 51 4.10 -1.76 -0.07
C CYS A 51 2.65 -1.65 -0.50
N GLU A 52 2.44 -1.73 -1.80
CA GLU A 52 1.14 -2.01 -2.41
C GLU A 52 1.03 -3.52 -2.57
N GLY A 53 -0.20 -4.05 -2.48
CA GLY A 53 -0.44 -5.43 -2.82
C GLY A 53 -1.81 -5.62 -3.45
N PHE A 54 -1.90 -6.67 -4.27
CA PHE A 54 -3.08 -6.99 -5.03
C PHE A 54 -3.53 -8.42 -4.75
N ALA A 55 -4.84 -8.60 -4.65
CA ALA A 55 -5.48 -9.91 -4.54
C ALA A 55 -6.65 -9.98 -5.50
N LEU A 56 -6.69 -11.03 -6.32
CA LEU A 56 -7.83 -11.34 -7.17
C LEU A 56 -8.71 -12.34 -6.43
N CYS A 57 -9.96 -11.97 -6.18
CA CYS A 57 -10.96 -12.83 -5.58
C CYS A 57 -11.94 -13.31 -6.63
N GLU A 58 -12.05 -14.63 -6.77
CA GLU A 58 -12.97 -15.28 -7.69
C GLU A 58 -14.07 -15.99 -6.88
N PRO A 59 -15.35 -15.87 -7.31
CA PRO A 59 -16.45 -16.55 -6.65
C PRO A 59 -16.34 -18.07 -6.82
N ASP A 60 -16.81 -18.81 -5.81
CA ASP A 60 -16.93 -20.27 -5.94
C ASP A 60 -17.96 -20.62 -7.02
N ALA A 61 -17.79 -21.77 -7.68
CA ALA A 61 -18.75 -22.31 -8.63
C ALA A 61 -20.07 -22.65 -7.91
N GLY A 62 -20.99 -21.68 -7.86
CA GLY A 62 -22.24 -21.74 -7.07
C GLY A 62 -22.50 -20.51 -6.19
N GLY A 63 -21.59 -19.53 -6.17
CA GLY A 63 -21.66 -18.30 -5.37
C GLY A 63 -22.74 -17.28 -5.74
N GLY A 64 -23.70 -17.61 -6.61
CA GLY A 64 -24.76 -16.69 -7.05
C GLY A 64 -24.25 -15.55 -7.94
N ASP A 65 -24.87 -14.37 -7.87
CA ASP A 65 -24.52 -13.15 -8.64
C ASP A 65 -23.24 -12.44 -8.13
N VAL A 66 -22.36 -13.15 -7.42
CA VAL A 66 -21.10 -12.58 -6.93
C VAL A 66 -20.10 -12.53 -8.08
N HIS A 67 -19.59 -11.34 -8.37
CA HIS A 67 -18.60 -11.12 -9.42
C HIS A 67 -17.18 -11.22 -8.86
N ALA A 68 -16.21 -11.45 -9.75
CA ALA A 68 -14.80 -11.37 -9.40
C ALA A 68 -14.44 -9.93 -8.99
N VAL A 69 -13.57 -9.82 -7.98
CA VAL A 69 -13.12 -8.53 -7.44
C VAL A 69 -11.60 -8.53 -7.37
N LEU A 70 -10.98 -7.50 -7.94
CA LEU A 70 -9.56 -7.24 -7.73
C LEU A 70 -9.43 -6.21 -6.61
N LEU A 71 -8.81 -6.62 -5.51
CA LEU A 71 -8.49 -5.76 -4.38
C LEU A 71 -7.08 -5.18 -4.57
N HIS A 72 -6.97 -3.86 -4.47
CA HIS A 72 -5.70 -3.14 -4.41
C HIS A 72 -5.56 -2.47 -3.06
N VAL A 73 -4.69 -3.01 -2.20
CA VAL A 73 -4.35 -2.38 -0.92
C VAL A 73 -3.25 -1.35 -1.17
N GLN A 74 -3.57 -0.08 -0.92
CA GLN A 74 -2.66 1.02 -1.15
C GLN A 74 -1.60 1.11 -0.05
N SER A 75 -0.45 1.72 -0.41
CA SER A 75 0.58 2.09 0.57
C SER A 75 0.06 3.15 1.54
N LEU A 76 0.67 3.24 2.73
CA LEU A 76 0.30 4.27 3.69
C LEU A 76 0.74 5.65 3.19
N ASN A 77 -0.23 6.56 3.05
CA ASN A 77 0.03 7.95 2.68
C ASN A 77 0.89 8.65 3.76
N PHE A 78 1.63 9.71 3.40
CA PHE A 78 2.54 10.45 4.29
C PHE A 78 1.93 10.81 5.68
N TRP A 79 0.64 11.12 5.74
CA TRP A 79 -0.07 11.38 6.99
C TRP A 79 -0.34 10.13 7.84
N GLN A 80 -0.57 8.98 7.18
CA GLN A 80 -0.62 7.68 7.85
C GLN A 80 0.77 7.28 8.33
N GLN A 81 1.85 7.63 7.60
CA GLN A 81 3.23 7.45 8.07
C GLN A 81 3.52 8.25 9.36
N ILE A 82 3.07 9.50 9.45
CA ILE A 82 3.11 10.30 10.70
C ILE A 82 2.23 9.67 11.79
N GLY A 83 1.07 9.14 11.41
CA GLY A 83 0.19 8.35 12.28
C GLY A 83 0.89 7.11 12.86
N THR A 84 1.72 6.41 12.07
CA THR A 84 2.55 5.30 12.54
C THR A 84 3.60 5.75 13.55
N ILE A 85 4.21 6.93 13.40
CA ILE A 85 5.15 7.49 14.40
C ILE A 85 4.43 7.76 15.74
N TRP A 86 3.23 8.35 15.69
CA TRP A 86 2.39 8.55 16.88
C TRP A 86 1.85 7.25 17.48
N SER A 87 1.57 6.26 16.63
CA SER A 87 1.28 4.88 17.04
C SER A 87 2.48 4.25 17.73
N TRP A 88 3.71 4.46 17.23
CA TRP A 88 4.94 3.93 17.80
C TRP A 88 5.24 4.54 19.19
N LEU A 89 4.97 5.83 19.38
CA LEU A 89 4.99 6.48 20.70
C LEU A 89 3.96 5.88 21.68
N ARG A 90 2.84 5.34 21.20
CA ARG A 90 1.86 4.57 21.99
C ARG A 90 2.23 3.09 22.13
N HIS A 91 3.14 2.55 21.31
CA HIS A 91 3.57 1.14 21.30
C HIS A 91 4.47 0.75 22.49
N LEU A 92 4.97 1.69 23.28
CA LEU A 92 5.61 1.35 24.55
C LEU A 92 4.65 0.65 25.54
N PHE A 93 3.34 0.63 25.27
CA PHE A 93 2.32 0.13 26.21
C PHE A 93 1.23 -0.79 25.63
N ALA A 94 1.28 -1.25 24.36
CA ALA A 94 0.22 -2.12 23.82
C ALA A 94 0.68 -3.10 22.71
N PRO A 95 0.12 -4.33 22.67
CA PRO A 95 0.42 -5.35 21.66
C PRO A 95 -0.14 -5.02 20.27
N VAL A 96 0.39 -5.73 19.26
CA VAL A 96 0.11 -5.65 17.82
C VAL A 96 -1.37 -5.34 17.55
N ARG A 97 -1.65 -4.18 16.95
CA ARG A 97 -3.01 -3.75 16.62
C ARG A 97 -3.35 -4.00 15.15
N PRO A 98 -4.64 -4.15 14.83
CA PRO A 98 -5.13 -4.09 13.46
C PRO A 98 -4.71 -2.78 12.78
N GLU A 99 -4.20 -2.90 11.55
CA GLU A 99 -3.80 -1.78 10.71
C GLU A 99 -4.94 -1.41 9.77
N THR A 100 -5.20 -0.12 9.56
CA THR A 100 -6.21 0.33 8.60
C THR A 100 -5.53 0.88 7.36
N ARG A 101 -5.90 0.38 6.18
CA ARG A 101 -5.39 0.83 4.89
C ARG A 101 -6.51 1.22 3.95
N THR A 102 -6.20 2.10 3.01
CA THR A 102 -7.10 2.35 1.88
C THR A 102 -7.04 1.17 0.94
N VAL A 103 -8.20 0.67 0.50
CA VAL A 103 -8.34 -0.37 -0.50
C VAL A 103 -9.18 0.16 -1.65
N THR A 104 -8.74 -0.09 -2.88
CA THR A 104 -9.54 0.16 -4.08
C THR A 104 -10.05 -1.18 -4.61
N LEU A 105 -11.36 -1.26 -4.82
CA LEU A 105 -12.03 -2.42 -5.39
C LEU A 105 -12.22 -2.18 -6.88
N TYR A 106 -11.86 -3.17 -7.69
CA TYR A 106 -12.07 -3.16 -9.14
C TYR A 106 -12.96 -4.32 -9.54
N HIS A 107 -13.85 -4.07 -10.50
CA HIS A 107 -14.63 -5.10 -11.19
C HIS A 107 -14.16 -5.25 -12.63
N PRO A 108 -14.35 -6.44 -13.23
CA PRO A 108 -14.09 -6.62 -14.65
C PRO A 108 -15.00 -5.68 -15.47
N ASP A 109 -14.40 -4.97 -16.43
CA ASP A 109 -15.15 -4.16 -17.40
C ASP A 109 -15.56 -5.00 -18.62
N ALA A 110 -16.30 -4.38 -19.55
CA ALA A 110 -16.79 -5.05 -20.75
C ALA A 110 -15.68 -5.39 -21.77
N ASP A 111 -14.54 -4.73 -21.67
CA ASP A 111 -13.41 -4.84 -22.61
C ASP A 111 -12.32 -5.79 -22.08
N GLY A 112 -12.58 -6.45 -20.94
CA GLY A 112 -11.65 -7.41 -20.31
C GLY A 112 -10.60 -6.75 -19.40
N GLY A 113 -10.73 -5.45 -19.14
CA GLY A 113 -9.95 -4.69 -18.18
C GLY A 113 -10.59 -4.68 -16.79
N TRP A 114 -10.05 -3.82 -15.93
CA TRP A 114 -10.48 -3.65 -14.54
C TRP A 114 -10.83 -2.18 -14.28
N ALA A 115 -12.08 -1.92 -13.89
CA ALA A 115 -12.57 -0.58 -13.59
C ALA A 115 -12.77 -0.40 -12.07
N PRO A 116 -12.30 0.72 -11.48
CA PRO A 116 -12.49 0.98 -10.05
C PRO A 116 -13.97 1.23 -9.77
N VAL A 117 -14.51 0.52 -8.77
CA VAL A 117 -15.92 0.65 -8.35
C VAL A 117 -16.07 1.28 -6.98
N ALA A 118 -15.08 1.14 -6.10
CA ALA A 118 -15.10 1.72 -4.77
C ALA A 118 -13.69 1.97 -4.23
N GLU A 119 -13.56 2.99 -3.38
CA GLU A 119 -12.41 3.21 -2.53
C GLU A 119 -12.86 3.19 -1.07
N GLU A 120 -12.31 2.28 -0.28
CA GLU A 120 -12.77 1.97 1.05
C GLU A 120 -11.62 1.84 2.04
N ARG A 121 -11.94 1.65 3.33
CA ARG A 121 -10.96 1.36 4.36
C ARG A 121 -11.01 -0.10 4.73
N ALA A 122 -9.94 -0.82 4.42
CA ALA A 122 -9.72 -2.18 4.86
C ALA A 122 -9.02 -2.20 6.22
N VAL A 123 -9.38 -3.16 7.07
CA VAL A 123 -8.71 -3.43 8.34
C VAL A 123 -7.94 -4.74 8.18
N LEU A 124 -6.62 -4.65 8.26
CA LEU A 124 -5.71 -5.79 8.25
C LEU A 124 -5.47 -6.17 9.71
N ASP A 125 -6.14 -7.22 10.17
CA ASP A 125 -5.96 -7.75 11.51
C ASP A 125 -4.95 -8.90 11.49
N LEU A 126 -3.73 -8.57 11.93
CA LEU A 126 -2.62 -9.51 12.03
C LEU A 126 -2.83 -10.57 13.12
N GLY A 127 -3.67 -10.30 14.12
CA GLY A 127 -3.95 -11.23 15.22
C GLY A 127 -4.96 -12.31 14.82
N SER A 128 -5.99 -11.94 14.07
CA SER A 128 -6.97 -12.88 13.51
C SER A 128 -6.63 -13.39 12.11
N ASN A 129 -5.52 -12.92 11.54
CA ASN A 129 -5.05 -13.27 10.20
C ASN A 129 -6.11 -12.97 9.11
N ARG A 130 -6.77 -11.82 9.23
CA ARG A 130 -7.93 -11.44 8.40
C ARG A 130 -7.73 -10.08 7.74
N ILE A 131 -8.25 -9.93 6.52
CA ILE A 131 -8.42 -8.64 5.86
C ILE A 131 -9.91 -8.36 5.78
N ASP A 132 -10.39 -7.39 6.54
CA ASP A 132 -11.77 -6.92 6.52
C ASP A 132 -11.92 -5.73 5.59
N TYR A 133 -12.99 -5.70 4.81
CA TYR A 133 -13.42 -4.51 4.09
C TYR A 133 -14.96 -4.45 4.07
N PRO A 134 -15.57 -3.29 3.76
CA PRO A 134 -17.02 -3.20 3.70
C PRO A 134 -17.62 -4.28 2.78
N GLY A 135 -18.53 -5.09 3.33
CA GLY A 135 -19.23 -6.15 2.62
C GLY A 135 -18.62 -7.56 2.69
N ALA A 136 -17.32 -7.71 3.01
CA ALA A 136 -16.68 -9.04 3.02
C ALA A 136 -15.34 -9.07 3.79
N TRP A 137 -14.79 -10.26 3.96
CA TRP A 137 -13.46 -10.44 4.54
C TRP A 137 -12.72 -11.62 3.91
N ILE A 138 -11.39 -11.60 4.03
CA ILE A 138 -10.49 -12.61 3.45
C ILE A 138 -9.67 -13.24 4.56
N ASP A 139 -9.66 -14.58 4.66
CA ASP A 139 -8.72 -15.33 5.49
C ASP A 139 -7.34 -15.30 4.82
N ARG A 140 -6.32 -14.81 5.52
CA ARG A 140 -4.97 -14.69 4.96
C ARG A 140 -4.18 -16.00 4.99
N GLY A 141 -4.65 -16.99 5.73
CA GLY A 141 -3.98 -18.28 5.89
C GLY A 141 -4.15 -19.16 4.67
N ASP A 142 -5.37 -19.17 4.11
CA ASP A 142 -5.71 -19.98 2.96
C ASP A 142 -6.30 -19.18 1.79
N GLY A 143 -6.55 -17.87 1.95
CA GLY A 143 -7.15 -17.00 0.93
C GLY A 143 -8.66 -17.13 0.80
N ALA A 144 -9.35 -17.84 1.70
CA ALA A 144 -10.79 -18.00 1.61
C ALA A 144 -11.51 -16.65 1.70
N TRP A 145 -12.45 -16.42 0.78
CA TRP A 145 -13.24 -15.20 0.71
C TRP A 145 -14.61 -15.42 1.30
N HIS A 146 -15.01 -14.56 2.24
CA HIS A 146 -16.25 -14.69 2.99
C HIS A 146 -17.08 -13.42 2.93
N ASP A 147 -18.41 -13.56 2.94
CA ASP A 147 -19.31 -12.44 3.21
C ASP A 147 -19.29 -12.04 4.69
N GLN A 148 -19.99 -10.94 5.04
CA GLN A 148 -20.05 -10.45 6.42
C GLN A 148 -20.73 -11.43 7.38
N ASP A 149 -21.57 -12.34 6.88
CA ASP A 149 -22.21 -13.40 7.66
C ASP A 149 -21.28 -14.60 7.88
N GLY A 150 -20.07 -14.57 7.32
CA GLY A 150 -19.03 -15.59 7.47
C GLY A 150 -19.18 -16.76 6.49
N ARG A 151 -20.13 -16.70 5.55
CA ARG A 151 -20.28 -17.72 4.52
C ARG A 151 -19.20 -17.52 3.48
N ARG A 152 -18.52 -18.61 3.12
CA ARG A 152 -17.54 -18.60 2.02
C ARG A 152 -18.26 -18.32 0.70
N ILE A 153 -17.77 -17.32 -0.01
CA ILE A 153 -18.28 -16.87 -1.31
C ILE A 153 -17.26 -17.06 -2.44
N GLY A 154 -16.00 -17.36 -2.09
CA GLY A 154 -14.98 -17.63 -3.09
C GLY A 154 -13.59 -17.86 -2.52
N GLN A 155 -12.61 -17.56 -3.36
CA GLN A 155 -11.20 -17.73 -3.09
C GLN A 155 -10.42 -16.53 -3.64
N CYS A 156 -9.49 -16.01 -2.84
CA CYS A 156 -8.58 -14.96 -3.24
C CYS A 156 -7.17 -15.51 -3.43
N VAL A 157 -6.47 -15.00 -4.44
CA VAL A 157 -5.08 -15.31 -4.72
C VAL A 157 -4.27 -14.02 -4.89
N ALA A 158 -3.03 -14.06 -4.46
CA ALA A 158 -2.09 -12.97 -4.66
C ALA A 158 -1.75 -12.82 -6.14
N VAL A 159 -1.80 -11.59 -6.66
CA VAL A 159 -1.46 -11.30 -8.07
C VAL A 159 -0.51 -10.12 -8.18
N ALA A 160 0.26 -10.07 -9.27
CA ALA A 160 1.00 -8.88 -9.68
C ALA A 160 0.03 -7.90 -10.37
N GLY A 161 -0.82 -7.24 -9.58
CA GLY A 161 -1.96 -6.49 -10.12
C GLY A 161 -1.59 -5.22 -10.90
N ARG A 162 -0.35 -4.71 -10.79
CA ARG A 162 0.09 -3.55 -11.58
C ARG A 162 0.10 -3.85 -13.09
N ASP A 163 0.42 -5.09 -13.47
CA ASP A 163 0.36 -5.53 -14.86
C ASP A 163 -1.09 -5.61 -15.37
N LEU A 164 -2.03 -6.00 -14.49
CA LEU A 164 -3.47 -6.07 -14.80
C LEU A 164 -4.09 -4.69 -15.00
N LEU A 165 -3.66 -3.70 -14.20
CA LEU A 165 -4.16 -2.32 -14.31
C LEU A 165 -3.45 -1.51 -15.40
N SER A 166 -2.22 -1.85 -15.78
CA SER A 166 -1.52 -1.15 -16.88
C SER A 166 -2.03 -1.59 -18.25
N ALA A 167 -2.44 -2.86 -18.41
CA ALA A 167 -3.05 -3.37 -19.64
C ALA A 167 -4.38 -2.68 -20.00
N SER A 168 -5.17 -2.22 -19.02
CA SER A 168 -6.41 -1.48 -19.31
C SER A 168 -6.17 -0.01 -19.71
N SER A 169 -4.97 0.52 -19.47
CA SER A 169 -4.62 1.93 -19.77
C SER A 169 -4.03 2.16 -21.17
N SER A 170 -3.69 1.10 -21.91
CA SER A 170 -3.05 1.22 -23.23
C SER A 170 -4.02 1.45 -24.40
N ASP A 171 -5.33 1.38 -24.19
CA ASP A 171 -6.33 1.72 -25.21
C ASP A 171 -6.91 3.12 -24.95
N THR A 172 -6.18 4.14 -25.38
CA THR A 172 -6.78 5.46 -25.64
C THR A 172 -6.24 5.97 -26.97
N PRO A 173 -7.04 6.02 -28.05
CA PRO A 173 -6.64 6.59 -29.34
C PRO A 173 -6.49 8.11 -29.31
#